data_AF-A0A6A6B031-F1
#
_entry.id   AF-A0A6A6B031-F1
#
_cell.length_a   1.000
_cell.length_b   1.000
_cell.length_c   1.000
_cell.angle_alpha   90.00
_cell.angle_beta   90.00
_cell.angle_gamma   90.00
#
_symmetry.space_group_name_H-M   'P 1'
#
loop_
_entity.id
_entity.type
_entity.pdbx_description
1 polymer ?
#
loop_
_entity_poly.entity_id
_entity_poly.type
_entity_poly.pdbx_seq_one_letter_code
_entity_poly.pdbx_strand_id
1 'polypeptide(L)'
;MRFIRKAKAMKPTRHTHLSLANELEEYGSSLYEDREGIGRESQEWCQKLLQSPQGIPNDTVLSDGDRIRHTLGYLQYGNENRIIRTIGQYIVPLEEAQYQAPWSDYLIGKTDQRWSDCIPVVSKRPQPDCSVGFKRQAFTRGQFQALQLQKESPFRVTNNMFFPFLTCEVKSANTAFEDADRQNANNMTVAVAALVELYRRAGRESEIDHEILAFSVSHNHKHVSIYGHYPVIQGQETKFYRKLIVDYSLADPKICDTWTAYRFTKNVYDIWVPEHLKRISSAIDDLLLETCFESELEELASSPNSCIIPISRSSSEDVSG
;
A
#
# COMPACT_ATOMS: atom_id res chain seq x y z
N MET A 1 -53.32 9.72 7.93
CA MET A 1 -52.32 8.93 8.69
C MET A 1 -51.78 7.82 7.80
N ARG A 2 -50.61 8.02 7.17
CA ARG A 2 -49.93 7.00 6.36
C ARG A 2 -48.87 6.32 7.24
N PHE A 3 -49.05 5.03 7.51
CA PHE A 3 -48.05 4.21 8.19
C PHE A 3 -46.94 3.83 7.20
N ILE A 4 -45.75 4.39 7.38
CA ILE A 4 -44.53 3.94 6.69
C ILE A 4 -43.92 2.82 7.53
N ARG A 5 -43.95 1.58 7.01
CA ARG A 5 -43.19 0.46 7.58
C ARG A 5 -41.70 0.73 7.36
N LYS A 6 -40.94 0.89 8.45
CA LYS A 6 -39.47 0.88 8.43
C LYS A 6 -38.99 -0.45 7.83
N ALA A 7 -38.19 -0.38 6.77
CA ALA A 7 -37.44 -1.53 6.27
C ALA A 7 -36.45 -1.98 7.34
N LYS A 8 -36.49 -3.28 7.68
CA LYS A 8 -35.61 -3.91 8.65
C LYS A 8 -34.25 -4.12 7.98
N ALA A 9 -33.17 -3.65 8.60
CA ALA A 9 -31.82 -3.86 8.12
C ALA A 9 -31.53 -5.36 7.94
N MET A 10 -31.19 -5.75 6.72
CA MET A 10 -30.86 -7.14 6.36
C MET A 10 -29.42 -7.42 6.81
N LYS A 11 -29.22 -8.46 7.64
CA LYS A 11 -27.89 -8.93 8.03
C LYS A 11 -27.16 -9.45 6.78
N PRO A 12 -25.86 -9.17 6.58
CA PRO A 12 -25.15 -9.63 5.40
C PRO A 12 -25.00 -11.16 5.45
N THR A 13 -25.57 -11.83 4.46
CA THR A 13 -25.47 -13.27 4.21
C THR A 13 -24.22 -13.59 3.36
N ARG A 14 -23.80 -14.86 3.38
CA ARG A 14 -22.64 -15.50 2.70
C ARG A 14 -22.37 -15.16 1.21
N HIS A 15 -23.14 -14.28 0.57
CA HIS A 15 -23.03 -13.89 -0.85
C HIS A 15 -22.03 -12.74 -1.10
N THR A 16 -21.47 -12.12 -0.05
CA THR A 16 -20.53 -11.00 -0.16
C THR A 16 -19.09 -11.39 -0.53
N HIS A 17 -18.75 -12.68 -0.46
CA HIS A 17 -17.37 -13.16 -0.63
C HIS A 17 -16.99 -13.38 -2.10
N LEU A 18 -17.92 -13.95 -2.90
CA LEU A 18 -17.75 -14.00 -4.35
C LEU A 18 -17.88 -12.61 -4.99
N SER A 19 -18.66 -11.70 -4.39
CA SER A 19 -18.83 -10.36 -4.95
C SER A 19 -17.52 -9.57 -4.93
N LEU A 20 -16.76 -9.61 -3.83
CA LEU A 20 -15.51 -8.84 -3.76
C LEU A 20 -14.43 -9.35 -4.72
N ALA A 21 -14.28 -10.67 -4.87
CA ALA A 21 -13.31 -11.22 -5.83
C ALA A 21 -13.68 -10.86 -7.28
N ASN A 22 -14.97 -10.94 -7.62
CA ASN A 22 -15.45 -10.58 -8.95
C ASN A 22 -15.32 -9.07 -9.20
N GLU A 23 -15.62 -8.22 -8.21
CA GLU A 23 -15.41 -6.78 -8.31
C GLU A 23 -13.93 -6.46 -8.51
N LEU A 24 -13.03 -7.08 -7.75
CA LEU A 24 -11.58 -6.87 -7.93
C LEU A 24 -11.16 -7.21 -9.36
N GLU A 25 -11.59 -8.34 -9.89
CA GLU A 25 -11.29 -8.75 -11.26
C GLU A 25 -11.86 -7.78 -12.31
N GLU A 26 -13.10 -7.32 -12.13
CA GLU A 26 -13.76 -6.33 -13.00
C GLU A 26 -12.99 -4.99 -13.04
N TYR A 27 -12.39 -4.59 -11.92
CA TYR A 27 -11.55 -3.39 -11.80
C TYR A 27 -10.05 -3.66 -12.05
N GLY A 28 -9.69 -4.80 -12.64
CA GLY A 28 -8.32 -5.09 -13.08
C GLY A 28 -7.36 -5.49 -11.95
N SER A 29 -7.87 -5.89 -10.79
CA SER A 29 -7.11 -6.35 -9.63
C SER A 29 -7.16 -7.88 -9.49
N SER A 30 -6.02 -8.52 -9.72
CA SER A 30 -5.87 -9.98 -9.68
C SER A 30 -5.45 -10.49 -8.30
N LEU A 31 -5.97 -11.66 -7.92
CA LEU A 31 -5.50 -12.42 -6.75
C LEU A 31 -4.31 -13.33 -7.07
N TYR A 32 -3.77 -13.23 -8.28
CA TYR A 32 -2.68 -14.05 -8.78
C TYR A 32 -1.53 -13.17 -9.27
N GLU A 33 -0.37 -13.79 -9.47
CA GLU A 33 0.77 -13.14 -10.09
C GLU A 33 0.51 -12.96 -11.60
N ASP A 34 1.02 -11.87 -12.16
CA ASP A 34 1.06 -11.69 -13.61
C ASP A 34 1.99 -12.75 -14.27
N ARG A 35 1.77 -13.05 -15.54
CA ARG A 35 2.58 -14.02 -16.30
C ARG A 35 4.06 -13.65 -16.38
N GLU A 36 4.38 -12.37 -16.48
CA GLU A 36 5.76 -11.89 -16.53
C GLU A 36 6.35 -11.71 -15.12
N GLY A 37 5.52 -11.78 -14.09
CA GLY A 37 5.92 -11.74 -12.68
C GLY A 37 6.28 -10.33 -12.22
N ILE A 38 7.15 -10.25 -11.21
CA ILE A 38 7.72 -8.98 -10.73
C ILE A 38 9.07 -8.70 -11.38
N GLY A 39 9.43 -7.42 -11.47
CA GLY A 39 10.74 -6.96 -11.95
C GLY A 39 11.89 -7.38 -11.02
N ARG A 40 13.11 -7.28 -11.55
CA ARG A 40 14.31 -7.81 -10.88
C ARG A 40 14.57 -7.13 -9.53
N GLU A 41 14.41 -5.82 -9.45
CA GLU A 41 14.68 -5.07 -8.23
C GLU A 41 13.76 -5.57 -7.10
N SER A 42 12.47 -5.75 -7.39
CA SER A 42 11.51 -6.33 -6.45
C SER A 42 11.83 -7.77 -6.03
N GLN A 43 12.40 -8.59 -6.91
CA GLN A 43 12.85 -9.94 -6.55
C GLN A 43 13.98 -9.87 -5.52
N GLU A 44 14.95 -8.98 -5.74
CA GLU A 44 16.06 -8.73 -4.82
C GLU A 44 15.56 -8.17 -3.47
N TRP A 45 14.60 -7.24 -3.50
CA TRP A 45 13.95 -6.74 -2.29
C TRP A 45 13.27 -7.86 -1.49
N CYS A 46 12.50 -8.73 -2.13
CA CYS A 46 11.84 -9.84 -1.45
C CYS A 46 12.85 -10.75 -0.75
N GLN A 47 13.95 -11.11 -1.43
CA GLN A 47 15.01 -11.93 -0.84
C GLN A 47 15.70 -11.21 0.32
N LYS A 48 16.07 -9.94 0.14
CA LYS A 48 16.73 -9.13 1.15
C LYS A 48 15.88 -8.97 2.40
N LEU A 49 14.57 -8.72 2.25
CA LEU A 49 13.64 -8.55 3.36
C LEU A 49 13.40 -9.85 4.14
N LEU A 50 13.45 -11.00 3.48
CA LEU A 50 13.34 -12.32 4.13
C LEU A 50 14.62 -12.75 4.85
N GLN A 51 15.78 -12.45 4.26
CA GLN A 51 17.07 -12.96 4.75
C GLN A 51 17.75 -12.03 5.76
N SER A 52 17.42 -10.74 5.78
CA SER A 52 18.06 -9.79 6.69
C SER A 52 17.73 -10.12 8.14
N PRO A 53 18.74 -10.27 9.02
CA PRO A 53 18.51 -10.63 10.40
C PRO A 53 17.85 -9.50 11.17
N GLN A 54 16.95 -9.85 12.08
CA GLN A 54 16.25 -8.94 12.97
C GLN A 54 16.19 -9.54 14.37
N GLY A 55 16.37 -8.69 15.38
CA GLY A 55 16.17 -9.07 16.77
C GLY A 55 14.73 -9.54 16.98
N ILE A 56 14.54 -10.58 17.79
CA ILE A 56 13.20 -11.09 18.13
C ILE A 56 12.90 -10.79 19.60
N PRO A 57 11.63 -10.58 19.98
CA PRO A 57 11.25 -10.44 21.37
C PRO A 57 11.52 -11.74 22.16
N ASN A 58 12.06 -11.58 23.38
CA ASN A 58 12.30 -12.69 24.29
C ASN A 58 11.05 -12.98 25.15
N ASP A 59 10.94 -14.22 25.64
CA ASP A 59 9.91 -14.67 26.59
C ASP A 59 8.46 -14.36 26.15
N THR A 60 8.13 -14.70 24.90
CA THR A 60 6.79 -14.53 24.33
C THR A 60 6.00 -15.83 24.29
N VAL A 61 4.75 -15.73 23.83
CA VAL A 61 3.90 -16.90 23.51
C VAL A 61 4.40 -17.70 22.30
N LEU A 62 5.34 -17.14 21.51
CA LEU A 62 5.95 -17.76 20.33
C LEU A 62 7.43 -18.14 20.53
N SER A 63 7.93 -18.16 21.77
CA SER A 63 9.37 -18.35 22.03
C SER A 63 9.85 -19.81 22.02
N ASP A 64 9.01 -20.78 22.38
CA ASP A 64 9.38 -22.21 22.35
C ASP A 64 8.23 -23.08 21.84
N GLY A 65 8.55 -24.31 21.42
CA GLY A 65 7.60 -25.21 20.76
C GLY A 65 6.40 -25.62 21.64
N ASP A 66 6.55 -25.73 22.95
CA ASP A 66 5.45 -26.06 23.86
C ASP A 66 4.51 -24.86 24.03
N ARG A 67 5.07 -23.67 24.24
CA ARG A 67 4.29 -22.42 24.30
C ARG A 67 3.56 -22.14 23.00
N ILE A 68 4.22 -22.34 21.85
CA ILE A 68 3.60 -22.20 20.53
C ILE A 68 2.40 -23.15 20.45
N ARG A 69 2.59 -24.46 20.64
CA ARG A 69 1.49 -25.44 20.55
C ARG A 69 0.33 -25.11 21.47
N HIS A 70 0.61 -24.78 22.73
CA HIS A 70 -0.43 -24.39 23.69
C HIS A 70 -1.17 -23.13 23.23
N THR A 71 -0.45 -22.11 22.78
CA THR A 71 -1.01 -20.85 22.28
C THR A 71 -1.90 -21.10 21.06
N LEU A 72 -1.44 -21.86 20.07
CA LEU A 72 -2.22 -22.13 18.86
C LEU A 72 -3.49 -22.93 19.18
N GLY A 73 -3.42 -23.92 20.07
CA GLY A 73 -4.59 -24.67 20.55
C GLY A 73 -5.59 -23.78 21.29
N TYR A 74 -5.11 -22.87 22.12
CA TYR A 74 -5.95 -21.86 22.78
C TYR A 74 -6.61 -20.89 21.79
N LEU A 75 -5.91 -20.53 20.72
CA LEU A 75 -6.41 -19.58 19.71
C LEU A 75 -7.33 -20.21 18.66
N GLN A 76 -7.29 -21.53 18.46
CA GLN A 76 -8.18 -22.24 17.55
C GLN A 76 -9.67 -21.96 17.82
N TYR A 77 -10.04 -21.76 19.09
CA TYR A 77 -11.41 -21.44 19.51
C TYR A 77 -11.65 -19.93 19.73
N GLY A 78 -10.65 -19.10 19.43
CA GLY A 78 -10.71 -17.65 19.57
C GLY A 78 -11.34 -16.95 18.37
N ASN A 79 -11.91 -15.77 18.61
CA ASN A 79 -12.29 -14.85 17.54
C ASN A 79 -11.07 -14.04 17.05
N GLU A 80 -11.25 -13.24 15.99
CA GLU A 80 -10.20 -12.42 15.37
C GLU A 80 -9.51 -11.51 16.40
N ASN A 81 -10.28 -10.79 17.21
CA ASN A 81 -9.75 -9.92 18.28
C ASN A 81 -8.82 -10.66 19.26
N ARG A 82 -9.14 -11.91 19.60
CA ARG A 82 -8.30 -12.72 20.49
C ARG A 82 -6.99 -13.13 19.80
N ILE A 83 -7.04 -13.46 18.52
CA ILE A 83 -5.85 -13.76 17.72
C ILE A 83 -4.96 -12.52 17.62
N ILE A 84 -5.53 -11.38 17.21
CA ILE A 84 -4.84 -10.08 17.07
C ILE A 84 -4.11 -9.72 18.37
N ARG A 85 -4.81 -9.75 19.52
CA ARG A 85 -4.23 -9.40 20.81
C ARG A 85 -3.13 -10.35 21.30
N THR A 86 -3.20 -11.62 20.93
CA THR A 86 -2.29 -12.65 21.46
C THR A 86 -1.04 -12.77 20.61
N ILE A 87 -1.18 -12.78 19.28
CA ILE A 87 -0.05 -13.03 18.36
C ILE A 87 0.17 -11.95 17.31
N GLY A 88 -0.77 -11.01 17.11
CA GLY A 88 -0.70 -10.01 16.02
C GLY A 88 0.59 -9.19 16.06
N GLN A 89 1.00 -8.69 17.24
CA GLN A 89 2.25 -7.92 17.39
C GLN A 89 3.53 -8.73 17.10
N TYR A 90 3.46 -10.06 17.13
CA TYR A 90 4.57 -10.96 16.82
C TYR A 90 4.54 -11.43 15.36
N ILE A 91 3.60 -10.94 14.56
CA ILE A 91 3.51 -11.21 13.11
C ILE A 91 3.68 -9.89 12.37
N VAL A 92 2.88 -8.88 12.70
CA VAL A 92 2.95 -7.52 12.15
C VAL A 92 3.13 -6.54 13.31
N PRO A 93 4.38 -6.30 13.77
CA PRO A 93 4.63 -5.32 14.81
C PRO A 93 4.30 -3.93 14.30
N LEU A 94 3.30 -3.27 14.90
CA LEU A 94 2.97 -1.89 14.55
C LEU A 94 4.09 -0.92 14.94
N GLU A 95 4.15 0.19 14.21
CA GLU A 95 5.10 1.26 14.40
C GLU A 95 4.97 1.96 15.77
N GLU A 96 3.73 2.12 16.27
CA GLU A 96 3.44 2.65 17.61
C GLU A 96 4.09 1.82 18.74
N ALA A 97 4.29 0.52 18.53
CA ALA A 97 4.95 -0.35 19.51
C ALA A 97 6.47 -0.14 19.57
N GLN A 98 7.04 0.66 18.67
CA GLN A 98 8.48 0.94 18.59
C GLN A 98 8.74 2.45 18.51
N TYR A 99 8.22 3.20 19.48
CA TYR A 99 8.39 4.65 19.59
C TYR A 99 9.85 5.15 19.64
N GLN A 100 10.83 4.26 19.81
CA GLN A 100 12.26 4.58 19.78
C GLN A 100 12.90 4.34 18.40
N ALA A 101 12.17 3.73 17.45
CA ALA A 101 12.70 3.45 16.13
C ALA A 101 12.83 4.75 15.31
N PRO A 102 13.86 4.90 14.47
CA PRO A 102 14.06 6.11 13.67
C PRO A 102 12.88 6.46 12.77
N TRP A 103 12.14 5.47 12.30
CA TRP A 103 10.97 5.66 11.44
C TRP A 103 9.70 6.09 12.19
N SER A 104 9.70 6.06 13.52
CA SER A 104 8.51 6.41 14.32
C SER A 104 8.09 7.87 14.13
N ASP A 105 9.01 8.76 13.72
CA ASP A 105 8.72 10.17 13.46
C ASP A 105 7.89 10.39 12.18
N TYR A 106 8.00 9.49 11.20
CA TYR A 106 7.37 9.65 9.89
C TYR A 106 6.43 8.51 9.47
N LEU A 107 6.40 7.40 10.21
CA LEU A 107 5.41 6.33 10.02
C LEU A 107 4.24 6.46 10.99
N ILE A 108 3.07 6.03 10.53
CA ILE A 108 1.86 5.87 11.32
C ILE A 108 1.17 4.59 10.90
N GLY A 109 0.55 3.94 11.86
CA GLY A 109 -0.24 2.76 11.67
C GLY A 109 -1.46 2.78 12.54
N LYS A 110 -2.42 1.99 12.11
CA LYS A 110 -3.79 2.07 12.55
C LYS A 110 -4.33 0.65 12.68
N THR A 111 -5.10 0.44 13.73
CA THR A 111 -5.81 -0.81 13.96
C THR A 111 -7.30 -0.61 13.67
N ASP A 112 -7.88 -1.47 12.85
CA ASP A 112 -9.31 -1.49 12.51
C ASP A 112 -9.87 -0.10 12.08
N GLN A 113 -9.03 0.73 11.45
CA GLN A 113 -9.44 2.05 11.00
C GLN A 113 -9.89 2.01 9.54
N ARG A 114 -11.16 2.38 9.31
CA ARG A 114 -11.70 2.54 7.96
C ARG A 114 -10.96 3.64 7.20
N TRP A 115 -10.62 3.36 5.94
CA TRP A 115 -10.02 4.33 5.03
C TRP A 115 -11.11 5.26 4.47
N SER A 116 -11.52 6.24 5.28
CA SER A 116 -12.63 7.15 4.97
C SER A 116 -12.30 8.17 3.88
N ASP A 117 -11.03 8.47 3.67
CA ASP A 117 -10.59 9.58 2.82
C ASP A 117 -10.03 9.09 1.47
N CYS A 118 -9.89 7.77 1.30
CA CYS A 118 -9.41 7.17 0.08
C CYS A 118 -10.42 7.31 -1.05
N ILE A 119 -9.93 7.18 -2.29
CA ILE A 119 -10.75 6.87 -3.45
C ILE A 119 -10.85 5.33 -3.53
N PRO A 120 -12.03 4.73 -3.28
CA PRO A 120 -12.16 3.27 -3.35
C PRO A 120 -12.10 2.79 -4.81
N VAL A 121 -11.45 1.64 -5.02
CA VAL A 121 -11.42 0.97 -6.35
C VAL A 121 -12.67 0.13 -6.57
N VAL A 122 -13.11 -0.60 -5.54
CA VAL A 122 -14.34 -1.42 -5.55
C VAL A 122 -15.37 -0.85 -4.58
N SER A 123 -16.59 -1.40 -4.54
CA SER A 123 -17.69 -0.86 -3.72
C SER A 123 -17.38 -0.83 -2.22
N LYS A 124 -16.62 -1.81 -1.73
CA LYS A 124 -16.24 -1.92 -0.33
C LYS A 124 -15.00 -1.08 -0.03
N ARG A 125 -15.17 -0.02 0.77
CA ARG A 125 -14.04 0.74 1.32
C ARG A 125 -13.15 -0.14 2.23
N PRO A 126 -11.82 -0.06 2.10
CA PRO A 126 -10.86 -0.69 3.00
C PRO A 126 -11.09 -0.35 4.47
N GLN A 127 -10.91 -1.35 5.33
CA GLN A 127 -10.83 -1.24 6.79
C GLN A 127 -9.95 -2.40 7.28
N PRO A 128 -8.63 -2.31 7.10
CA PRO A 128 -7.71 -3.37 7.49
C PRO A 128 -7.63 -3.51 9.01
N ASP A 129 -7.44 -4.75 9.50
CA ASP A 129 -7.21 -5.02 10.92
C ASP A 129 -5.97 -4.28 11.43
N CYS A 130 -4.91 -4.22 10.62
CA CYS A 130 -3.77 -3.32 10.82
C CYS A 130 -3.34 -2.68 9.50
N SER A 131 -2.90 -1.43 9.52
CA SER A 131 -2.26 -0.77 8.38
C SER A 131 -1.12 0.11 8.81
N VAL A 132 -0.14 0.32 7.93
CA VAL A 132 0.96 1.28 8.10
C VAL A 132 1.14 2.10 6.83
N GLY A 133 1.37 3.40 7.03
CA GLY A 133 1.67 4.37 5.99
C GLY A 133 2.49 5.53 6.55
N PHE A 134 2.55 6.61 5.77
CA PHE A 134 3.32 7.78 6.13
C PHE A 134 2.47 8.82 6.86
N LYS A 135 3.07 9.45 7.86
CA LYS A 135 2.58 10.68 8.47
C LYS A 135 2.76 11.84 7.51
N ARG A 136 2.06 12.94 7.78
CA ARG A 136 2.34 14.23 7.13
C ARG A 136 3.83 14.58 7.23
N GLN A 137 4.44 14.34 8.38
CA GLN A 137 5.82 14.69 8.71
C GLN A 137 6.86 13.98 7.84
N ALA A 138 6.48 12.93 7.10
CA ALA A 138 7.36 12.26 6.15
C ALA A 138 7.73 13.16 4.96
N PHE A 139 6.96 14.20 4.68
CA PHE A 139 7.11 15.05 3.50
C PHE A 139 7.49 16.48 3.88
N THR A 140 8.16 17.23 3.00
CA THR A 140 8.41 18.66 3.22
C THR A 140 7.12 19.49 3.09
N ARG A 141 7.17 20.79 3.41
CA ARG A 141 6.03 21.70 3.16
C ARG A 141 5.66 21.76 1.68
N GLY A 142 6.66 21.93 0.81
CA GLY A 142 6.47 21.98 -0.64
C GLY A 142 5.88 20.69 -1.19
N GLN A 143 6.49 19.54 -0.88
CA GLN A 143 6.01 18.24 -1.35
C GLN A 143 4.53 18.02 -1.03
N PHE A 144 4.13 18.30 0.20
CA PHE A 144 2.73 18.11 0.58
C PHE A 144 1.76 19.07 -0.10
N GLN A 145 2.20 20.29 -0.43
CA GLN A 145 1.40 21.25 -1.21
C GLN A 145 1.25 20.77 -2.65
N ALA A 146 2.31 20.18 -3.23
CA ALA A 146 2.31 19.63 -4.59
C ALA A 146 1.28 18.51 -4.78
N LEU A 147 0.98 17.75 -3.73
CA LEU A 147 -0.03 16.69 -3.78
C LEU A 147 -1.47 17.21 -3.98
N GLN A 148 -1.71 18.52 -3.77
CA GLN A 148 -3.00 19.19 -3.98
C GLN A 148 -4.20 18.42 -3.39
N LEU A 149 -4.07 17.98 -2.14
CA LEU A 149 -5.02 17.08 -1.49
C LEU A 149 -6.41 17.70 -1.38
N GLN A 150 -7.40 17.02 -1.97
CA GLN A 150 -8.81 17.35 -1.84
C GLN A 150 -9.44 16.63 -0.63
N LYS A 151 -10.77 16.75 -0.46
CA LYS A 151 -11.51 16.04 0.60
C LYS A 151 -11.32 14.51 0.51
N GLU A 152 -11.47 13.97 -0.68
CA GLU A 152 -11.03 12.62 -1.04
C GLU A 152 -9.79 12.75 -1.92
N SER A 153 -8.79 11.92 -1.69
CA SER A 153 -7.54 11.96 -2.44
C SER A 153 -7.01 10.55 -2.65
N PRO A 154 -6.40 10.26 -3.81
CA PRO A 154 -5.73 8.98 -4.01
C PRO A 154 -4.60 8.80 -2.98
N PHE A 155 -3.92 9.88 -2.58
CA PHE A 155 -2.71 9.84 -1.76
C PHE A 155 -2.97 9.74 -0.25
N ARG A 156 -4.23 9.88 0.20
CA ARG A 156 -4.63 9.89 1.62
C ARG A 156 -5.73 8.89 1.88
N VAL A 157 -5.53 7.98 2.83
CA VAL A 157 -6.53 6.96 3.17
C VAL A 157 -7.30 7.26 4.45
N THR A 158 -6.69 7.99 5.39
CA THR A 158 -7.36 8.57 6.57
C THR A 158 -6.85 9.98 6.77
N ASN A 159 -7.47 10.77 7.66
CA ASN A 159 -7.08 12.17 7.89
C ASN A 159 -5.59 12.41 8.19
N ASN A 160 -4.84 11.38 8.62
CA ASN A 160 -3.42 11.49 8.95
C ASN A 160 -2.52 10.36 8.41
N MET A 161 -3.01 9.51 7.50
CA MET A 161 -2.21 8.45 6.85
C MET A 161 -2.17 8.66 5.33
N PHE A 162 -0.96 8.78 4.81
CA PHE A 162 -0.64 9.00 3.39
C PHE A 162 0.14 7.81 2.85
N PHE A 163 -0.09 7.46 1.57
CA PHE A 163 0.60 6.36 0.88
C PHE A 163 0.78 5.11 1.77
N PRO A 164 -0.31 4.44 2.20
CA PRO A 164 -0.18 3.20 2.95
C PRO A 164 0.61 2.18 2.12
N PHE A 165 1.46 1.38 2.77
CA PHE A 165 2.31 0.41 2.09
C PHE A 165 2.31 -0.97 2.76
N LEU A 166 1.63 -1.11 3.90
CA LEU A 166 1.50 -2.39 4.58
C LEU A 166 0.11 -2.54 5.18
N THR A 167 -0.55 -3.68 4.93
CA THR A 167 -1.76 -4.08 5.67
C THR A 167 -1.66 -5.46 6.27
N CYS A 168 -2.48 -5.71 7.29
CA CYS A 168 -2.73 -7.01 7.85
C CYS A 168 -4.23 -7.27 7.91
N GLU A 169 -4.62 -8.50 7.57
CA GLU A 169 -5.97 -9.02 7.76
C GLU A 169 -5.88 -10.32 8.54
N VAL A 170 -6.68 -10.41 9.61
CA VAL A 170 -6.71 -11.54 10.52
C VAL A 170 -8.04 -12.24 10.41
N LYS A 171 -8.01 -13.57 10.41
CA LYS A 171 -9.23 -14.38 10.37
C LYS A 171 -9.28 -15.37 11.53
N SER A 172 -10.49 -15.61 12.02
CA SER A 172 -10.71 -16.67 13.01
C SER A 172 -10.51 -18.05 12.38
N ALA A 173 -10.36 -19.09 13.20
CA ALA A 173 -10.29 -20.47 12.70
C ALA A 173 -11.55 -20.91 11.93
N ASN A 174 -12.69 -20.23 12.15
CA ASN A 174 -13.99 -20.57 11.58
C ASN A 174 -14.33 -19.76 10.32
N THR A 175 -13.43 -18.87 9.89
CA THR A 175 -13.59 -18.03 8.70
C THR A 175 -12.67 -18.55 7.60
N ALA A 176 -13.05 -18.39 6.33
CA ALA A 176 -12.18 -18.75 5.21
C ALA A 176 -10.93 -17.86 5.23
N PHE A 177 -9.75 -18.48 5.10
CA PHE A 177 -8.48 -17.75 5.14
C PHE A 177 -8.34 -16.82 3.93
N GLU A 178 -8.87 -17.25 2.78
CA GLU A 178 -8.89 -16.51 1.52
C GLU A 178 -9.68 -15.19 1.60
N ASP A 179 -10.50 -15.02 2.65
CA ASP A 179 -11.16 -13.74 2.90
C ASP A 179 -10.19 -12.64 3.35
N ALA A 180 -9.14 -13.00 4.11
CA ALA A 180 -8.06 -12.06 4.41
C ALA A 180 -7.35 -11.63 3.12
N ASP A 181 -7.06 -12.59 2.25
CA ASP A 181 -6.40 -12.35 0.98
C ASP A 181 -7.17 -11.40 0.07
N ARG A 182 -8.47 -11.59 -0.07
CA ARG A 182 -9.34 -10.71 -0.88
C ARG A 182 -9.43 -9.30 -0.29
N GLN A 183 -9.50 -9.21 1.04
CA GLN A 183 -9.56 -7.92 1.73
C GLN A 183 -8.23 -7.17 1.60
N ASN A 184 -7.11 -7.85 1.83
CA ASN A 184 -5.77 -7.31 1.61
C ASN A 184 -5.53 -6.91 0.16
N ALA A 185 -5.98 -7.71 -0.82
CA ALA A 185 -5.89 -7.33 -2.23
C ALA A 185 -6.61 -5.99 -2.47
N ASN A 186 -7.87 -5.85 -2.05
CA ASN A 186 -8.60 -4.57 -2.16
C ASN A 186 -7.86 -3.40 -1.47
N ASN A 187 -7.36 -3.62 -0.26
CA ASN A 187 -6.60 -2.60 0.47
C ASN A 187 -5.36 -2.16 -0.32
N MET A 188 -4.61 -3.12 -0.87
CA MET A 188 -3.37 -2.85 -1.60
C MET A 188 -3.59 -2.34 -3.01
N THR A 189 -4.70 -2.67 -3.68
CA THR A 189 -5.09 -2.04 -4.94
C THR A 189 -5.26 -0.53 -4.77
N VAL A 190 -5.93 -0.09 -3.69
CA VAL A 190 -6.07 1.34 -3.36
C VAL A 190 -4.70 1.99 -3.11
N ALA A 191 -3.82 1.30 -2.37
CA ALA A 191 -2.47 1.79 -2.07
C ALA A 191 -1.60 1.94 -3.33
N VAL A 192 -1.55 0.90 -4.17
CA VAL A 192 -0.74 0.86 -5.40
C VAL A 192 -1.31 1.83 -6.44
N ALA A 193 -2.63 1.94 -6.57
CA ALA A 193 -3.27 2.92 -7.48
C ALA A 193 -2.88 4.36 -7.14
N ALA A 194 -2.72 4.70 -5.86
CA ALA A 194 -2.25 6.01 -5.44
C ALA A 194 -0.83 6.33 -5.96
N LEU A 195 0.05 5.34 -5.95
CA LEU A 195 1.41 5.50 -6.46
C LEU A 195 1.43 5.55 -7.99
N VAL A 196 0.61 4.74 -8.67
CA VAL A 196 0.45 4.83 -10.12
C VAL A 196 0.00 6.23 -10.55
N GLU A 197 -0.98 6.80 -9.85
CA GLU A 197 -1.42 8.19 -10.09
C GLU A 197 -0.28 9.20 -9.90
N LEU A 198 0.50 9.09 -8.82
CA LEU A 198 1.64 9.97 -8.57
C LEU A 198 2.68 9.87 -9.69
N TYR A 199 3.09 8.65 -10.03
CA TYR A 199 4.15 8.42 -11.01
C TYR A 199 3.72 8.78 -12.44
N ARG A 200 2.45 8.60 -12.79
CA ARG A 200 1.90 9.10 -14.07
C ARG A 200 1.93 10.61 -14.16
N ARG A 201 1.57 11.32 -13.08
CA ARG A 201 1.68 12.79 -13.06
C ARG A 201 3.12 13.26 -13.22
N ALA A 202 4.09 12.50 -12.70
CA ALA A 202 5.50 12.79 -12.86
C ALA A 202 6.08 12.29 -14.21
N GLY A 203 5.30 11.61 -15.07
CA GLY A 203 5.78 11.02 -16.32
C GLY A 203 6.81 9.88 -16.14
N ARG A 204 6.75 9.19 -15.00
CA ARG A 204 7.73 8.19 -14.53
C ARG A 204 7.12 6.82 -14.29
N GLU A 205 5.94 6.53 -14.85
CA GLU A 205 5.22 5.27 -14.62
C GLU A 205 6.02 4.02 -14.99
N SER A 206 6.99 4.11 -15.90
CA SER A 206 7.88 3.00 -16.25
C SER A 206 8.80 2.56 -15.11
N GLU A 207 9.04 3.40 -14.10
CA GLU A 207 9.88 3.05 -12.93
C GLU A 207 9.18 2.14 -11.92
N ILE A 208 7.86 2.04 -12.00
CA ILE A 208 7.04 1.26 -11.07
C ILE A 208 6.35 0.08 -11.74
N ASP A 209 6.44 -0.03 -13.07
CA ASP A 209 5.90 -1.15 -13.83
C ASP A 209 6.57 -2.46 -13.40
N HIS A 210 5.76 -3.46 -13.04
CA HIS A 210 6.19 -4.73 -12.46
C HIS A 210 6.94 -4.65 -11.11
N GLU A 211 7.00 -3.49 -10.45
CA GLU A 211 7.70 -3.32 -9.16
C GLU A 211 6.73 -3.33 -7.97
N ILE A 212 7.10 -4.04 -6.90
CA ILE A 212 6.37 -4.11 -5.64
C ILE A 212 6.40 -2.75 -4.95
N LEU A 213 5.22 -2.20 -4.72
CA LEU A 213 5.02 -0.91 -4.08
C LEU A 213 4.35 -0.99 -2.70
N ALA A 214 3.79 -2.15 -2.35
CA ALA A 214 3.15 -2.37 -1.06
C ALA A 214 3.13 -3.85 -0.68
N PHE A 215 2.96 -4.14 0.61
CA PHE A 215 2.94 -5.48 1.16
C PHE A 215 1.65 -5.76 1.92
N SER A 216 1.23 -7.01 1.97
CA SER A 216 0.15 -7.41 2.86
C SER A 216 0.46 -8.70 3.58
N VAL A 217 -0.02 -8.82 4.82
CA VAL A 217 0.05 -10.03 5.62
C VAL A 217 -1.36 -10.54 5.88
N SER A 218 -1.63 -11.78 5.51
CA SER A 218 -2.83 -12.51 5.88
C SER A 218 -2.46 -13.50 6.98
N HIS A 219 -3.16 -13.53 8.11
CA HIS A 219 -2.93 -14.58 9.09
C HIS A 219 -4.18 -15.04 9.83
N ASN A 220 -4.08 -16.21 10.45
CA ASN A 220 -5.03 -16.67 11.44
C ASN A 220 -4.26 -17.16 12.68
N HIS A 221 -4.87 -18.04 13.47
CA HIS A 221 -4.25 -18.64 14.64
C HIS A 221 -3.02 -19.51 14.34
N LYS A 222 -2.82 -20.00 13.10
CA LYS A 222 -1.73 -20.92 12.77
C LYS A 222 -1.05 -20.70 11.43
N HIS A 223 -1.68 -20.04 10.46
CA HIS A 223 -1.11 -19.80 9.13
C HIS A 223 -0.83 -18.31 8.93
N VAL A 224 0.24 -18.04 8.19
CA VAL A 224 0.67 -16.70 7.82
C VAL A 224 1.09 -16.71 6.36
N SER A 225 0.60 -15.74 5.59
CA SER A 225 0.99 -15.53 4.20
C SER A 225 1.36 -14.06 3.99
N ILE A 226 2.42 -13.81 3.25
CA ILE A 226 2.95 -12.48 2.94
C ILE A 226 2.92 -12.30 1.43
N TYR A 227 2.38 -11.17 0.97
CA TYR A 227 2.30 -10.80 -0.44
C TYR A 227 2.97 -9.46 -0.70
N GLY A 228 3.59 -9.33 -1.87
CA GLY A 228 3.96 -8.04 -2.46
C GLY A 228 2.97 -7.68 -3.56
N HIS A 229 2.54 -6.42 -3.63
CA HIS A 229 1.55 -5.92 -4.57
C HIS A 229 2.18 -4.91 -5.51
N TYR A 230 1.87 -5.03 -6.80
CA TYR A 230 2.53 -4.28 -7.87
C TYR A 230 1.57 -3.99 -9.03
N PRO A 231 1.81 -2.91 -9.79
CA PRO A 231 1.06 -2.62 -11.00
C PRO A 231 1.71 -3.25 -12.23
N VAL A 232 0.91 -3.47 -13.26
CA VAL A 232 1.34 -3.72 -14.64
C VAL A 232 0.71 -2.63 -15.51
N ILE A 233 1.54 -1.85 -16.20
CA ILE A 233 1.15 -0.61 -16.87
C ILE A 233 1.31 -0.76 -18.37
N GLN A 234 0.20 -0.61 -19.11
CA GLN A 234 0.16 -0.72 -20.57
C GLN A 234 -0.48 0.54 -21.15
N GLY A 235 0.35 1.57 -21.38
CA GLY A 235 -0.12 2.90 -21.74
C GLY A 235 -1.04 3.47 -20.66
N GLN A 236 -2.29 3.73 -21.02
CA GLN A 236 -3.29 4.28 -20.10
C GLN A 236 -3.95 3.22 -19.20
N GLU A 237 -3.87 1.94 -19.57
CA GLU A 237 -4.41 0.85 -18.76
C GLU A 237 -3.43 0.49 -17.63
N THR A 238 -3.97 0.19 -16.45
CA THR A 238 -3.21 -0.37 -15.32
C THR A 238 -3.99 -1.52 -14.73
N LYS A 239 -3.29 -2.63 -14.49
CA LYS A 239 -3.78 -3.78 -13.72
C LYS A 239 -2.94 -3.96 -12.48
N PHE A 240 -3.51 -4.58 -11.47
CA PHE A 240 -2.88 -4.78 -10.17
C PHE A 240 -2.75 -6.27 -9.89
N TYR A 241 -1.57 -6.68 -9.47
CA TYR A 241 -1.25 -8.08 -9.21
C TYR A 241 -0.56 -8.23 -7.86
N ARG A 242 -0.47 -9.48 -7.41
CA ARG A 242 0.25 -9.82 -6.18
C ARG A 242 1.15 -11.02 -6.38
N LYS A 243 2.30 -10.97 -5.73
CA LYS A 243 3.24 -12.09 -5.61
C LYS A 243 3.15 -12.69 -4.22
N LEU A 244 2.98 -14.01 -4.13
CA LEU A 244 3.18 -14.72 -2.87
C LEU A 244 4.68 -14.74 -2.53
N ILE A 245 5.05 -14.09 -1.43
CA ILE A 245 6.44 -14.01 -0.96
C ILE A 245 6.73 -15.21 -0.05
N VAL A 246 5.84 -15.45 0.91
CA VAL A 246 5.95 -16.55 1.89
C VAL A 246 4.56 -17.04 2.26
N ASP A 247 4.41 -18.35 2.42
CA ASP A 247 3.25 -19.00 3.04
C ASP A 247 3.72 -20.09 3.99
N TYR A 248 3.30 -20.05 5.27
CA TYR A 248 3.76 -21.01 6.26
C TYR A 248 2.81 -21.19 7.45
N SER A 249 3.05 -22.28 8.18
CA SER A 249 2.38 -22.60 9.44
C SER A 249 3.26 -22.29 10.64
N LEU A 250 2.75 -21.50 11.59
CA LEU A 250 3.34 -21.30 12.91
C LEU A 250 3.46 -22.61 13.71
N ALA A 251 2.65 -23.63 13.37
CA ALA A 251 2.67 -24.92 14.04
C ALA A 251 3.84 -25.81 13.62
N ASP A 252 4.51 -25.49 12.51
CA ASP A 252 5.63 -26.27 11.99
C ASP A 252 6.89 -25.40 11.79
N PRO A 253 7.59 -25.04 12.89
CA PRO A 253 8.78 -24.21 12.85
C PRO A 253 9.96 -24.86 12.11
N LYS A 254 9.86 -26.15 11.73
CA LYS A 254 10.92 -26.84 10.98
C LYS A 254 10.87 -26.52 9.49
N ILE A 255 9.70 -26.18 8.97
CA ILE A 255 9.52 -25.80 7.56
C ILE A 255 9.90 -24.34 7.36
N CYS A 256 9.43 -23.45 8.24
CA CYS A 256 9.70 -22.03 8.17
C CYS A 256 9.81 -21.48 9.60
N ASP A 257 10.77 -20.58 9.82
CA ASP A 257 10.96 -19.97 11.14
C ASP A 257 9.71 -19.21 11.58
N THR A 258 9.24 -19.43 12.80
CA THR A 258 8.03 -18.82 13.36
C THR A 258 8.08 -17.29 13.27
N TRP A 259 9.28 -16.71 13.40
CA TRP A 259 9.53 -15.27 13.39
C TRP A 259 9.67 -14.66 11.99
N THR A 260 9.47 -15.44 10.91
CA THR A 260 9.66 -14.98 9.53
C THR A 260 8.85 -13.71 9.24
N ALA A 261 7.56 -13.68 9.55
CA ALA A 261 6.73 -12.50 9.32
C ALA A 261 7.16 -11.29 10.16
N TYR A 262 7.46 -11.49 11.45
CA TYR A 262 7.96 -10.43 12.32
C TYR A 262 9.22 -9.78 11.75
N ARG A 263 10.21 -10.59 11.37
CA ARG A 263 11.47 -10.11 10.81
C ARG A 263 11.25 -9.42 9.46
N PHE A 264 10.43 -10.02 8.59
CA PHE A 264 10.08 -9.42 7.31
C PHE A 264 9.46 -8.03 7.50
N THR A 265 8.45 -7.89 8.35
CA THR A 265 7.79 -6.61 8.62
C THR A 265 8.76 -5.58 9.23
N LYS A 266 9.62 -6.00 10.18
CA LYS A 266 10.70 -5.14 10.70
C LYS A 266 11.65 -4.67 9.61
N ASN A 267 12.06 -5.58 8.73
CA ASN A 267 12.91 -5.26 7.58
C ASN A 267 12.24 -4.33 6.58
N VAL A 268 10.92 -4.44 6.38
CA VAL A 268 10.16 -3.48 5.57
C VAL A 268 10.37 -2.07 6.12
N TYR A 269 10.20 -1.87 7.43
CA TYR A 269 10.38 -0.54 8.05
C TYR A 269 11.83 -0.07 8.08
N ASP A 270 12.76 -0.96 8.44
CA ASP A 270 14.15 -0.59 8.71
C ASP A 270 14.96 -0.44 7.40
N ILE A 271 14.59 -1.16 6.33
CA ILE A 271 15.41 -1.31 5.11
C ILE A 271 14.70 -0.77 3.87
N TRP A 272 13.44 -1.18 3.63
CA TRP A 272 12.75 -0.86 2.37
C TRP A 272 12.06 0.52 2.41
N VAL A 273 11.39 0.85 3.52
CA VAL A 273 10.66 2.12 3.70
C VAL A 273 11.53 3.35 3.45
N PRO A 274 12.79 3.45 3.93
CA PRO A 274 13.62 4.61 3.66
C PRO A 274 13.84 4.86 2.15
N GLU A 275 13.98 3.79 1.36
CA GLU A 275 14.15 3.92 -0.09
C GLU A 275 12.83 4.21 -0.79
N HIS A 276 11.74 3.55 -0.36
CA HIS A 276 10.40 3.82 -0.87
C HIS A 276 9.97 5.27 -0.62
N LEU A 277 10.25 5.82 0.56
CA LEU A 277 9.95 7.23 0.88
C LEU A 277 10.76 8.19 0.00
N LYS A 278 12.03 7.92 -0.29
CA LYS A 278 12.83 8.73 -1.22
C LYS A 278 12.25 8.71 -2.63
N ARG A 279 11.87 7.52 -3.12
CA ARG A 279 11.23 7.33 -4.42
C ARG A 279 9.95 8.15 -4.55
N ILE A 280 9.05 8.06 -3.55
CA ILE A 280 7.83 8.88 -3.48
C ILE A 280 8.18 10.38 -3.46
N SER A 281 9.09 10.79 -2.57
CA SER A 281 9.48 12.20 -2.40
C SER A 281 10.01 12.78 -3.71
N SER A 282 10.88 12.02 -4.39
CA SER A 282 11.41 12.40 -5.71
C SER A 282 10.31 12.60 -6.74
N ALA A 283 9.33 11.69 -6.83
CA ALA A 283 8.23 11.84 -7.79
C ALA A 283 7.34 13.05 -7.47
N ILE A 284 7.17 13.38 -6.19
CA ILE A 284 6.45 14.59 -5.77
C ILE A 284 7.24 15.85 -6.11
N ASP A 285 8.57 15.83 -5.98
CA ASP A 285 9.43 16.97 -6.29
C ASP A 285 9.36 17.33 -7.78
N ASP A 286 9.18 16.36 -8.68
CA ASP A 286 8.97 16.62 -10.11
C ASP A 286 7.65 17.37 -10.38
N LEU A 287 6.59 17.08 -9.60
CA LEU A 287 5.32 17.84 -9.70
C LEU A 287 5.47 19.30 -9.30
N LEU A 288 6.37 19.61 -8.36
CA LEU A 288 6.64 20.99 -7.95
C LEU A 288 7.28 21.79 -9.09
N LEU A 289 8.22 21.19 -9.81
CA LEU A 289 8.92 21.85 -10.90
C LEU A 289 7.95 22.26 -12.01
N GLU A 290 7.02 21.39 -12.40
CA GLU A 290 5.98 21.70 -13.39
C GLU A 290 5.13 22.90 -12.95
N THR A 291 4.65 22.92 -11.70
CA THR A 291 3.83 24.04 -11.21
C THR A 291 4.59 25.37 -11.16
N CYS A 292 5.90 25.35 -10.88
CA CYS A 292 6.74 26.54 -10.95
C CYS A 292 6.88 27.06 -12.39
N PHE A 293 7.16 26.18 -13.35
CA PHE A 293 7.28 26.57 -14.77
C PHE A 293 5.98 27.13 -15.34
N GLU A 294 4.82 26.53 -15.01
CA GLU A 294 3.52 27.07 -15.44
C GLU A 294 3.28 28.48 -14.90
N SER A 295 3.60 28.73 -13.62
CA SER A 295 3.46 30.05 -13.02
C SER A 295 4.38 31.11 -13.66
N GLU A 296 5.62 30.73 -14.02
CA GLU A 296 6.55 31.62 -14.73
C GLU A 296 6.09 31.93 -16.16
N LEU A 297 5.52 30.93 -16.86
CA LEU A 297 4.95 31.13 -18.19
C LEU A 297 3.71 32.03 -18.17
N GLU A 298 2.85 31.89 -17.15
CA GLU A 298 1.71 32.78 -16.94
C GLU A 298 2.13 34.21 -16.56
N GLU A 299 3.17 34.38 -15.74
CA GLU A 299 3.75 35.71 -15.44
C GLU A 299 4.40 36.35 -16.68
N LEU A 300 5.11 35.57 -17.50
CA LEU A 300 5.67 36.06 -18.77
C LEU A 300 4.58 36.42 -19.79
N ALA A 301 3.47 35.67 -19.83
CA ALA A 301 2.33 35.92 -20.71
C ALA A 301 1.47 37.11 -20.24
N SER A 302 1.44 37.39 -18.93
CA SER A 302 0.70 38.51 -18.33
C SER A 302 1.53 39.78 -18.16
N SER A 303 2.84 39.73 -18.39
CA SER A 303 3.72 40.90 -18.34
C SER A 303 3.47 41.84 -19.53
N PRO A 304 3.16 43.13 -19.31
CA PRO A 304 2.83 44.09 -20.36
C PRO A 304 4.01 44.50 -21.28
N ASN A 305 5.17 43.86 -21.18
CA ASN A 305 6.40 44.21 -21.91
C ASN A 305 6.94 43.11 -22.86
N SER A 306 6.15 42.11 -23.27
CA SER A 306 6.57 41.18 -24.33
C SER A 306 6.50 41.83 -25.72
N CYS A 307 7.48 42.69 -26.02
CA CYS A 307 7.76 43.10 -27.40
C CYS A 307 8.26 41.89 -28.19
N ILE A 308 7.34 41.14 -28.82
CA ILE A 308 7.67 40.26 -29.93
C ILE A 308 8.10 41.17 -31.08
N ILE A 309 9.40 41.34 -31.28
CA ILE A 309 9.95 41.94 -32.49
C ILE A 309 9.80 40.88 -33.59
N PRO A 310 9.01 41.11 -34.65
CA PRO A 310 9.00 40.21 -35.78
C PRO A 310 10.32 40.40 -36.53
N ILE A 311 11.14 39.34 -36.61
CA ILE A 311 12.24 39.31 -37.56
C ILE A 311 11.62 39.18 -38.95
N SER A 312 11.46 40.31 -39.64
CA SER A 312 11.14 40.34 -41.06
C SER A 312 12.32 39.76 -41.84
N ARG A 313 12.15 38.54 -42.37
CA ARG A 313 13.04 38.03 -43.44
C ARG A 313 12.81 38.88 -44.68
N SER A 314 13.76 39.74 -44.99
CA SER A 314 13.86 40.38 -46.31
C SER A 314 14.17 39.31 -47.35
N SER A 315 13.24 39.14 -48.29
CA SER A 315 13.47 38.51 -49.58
C SER A 315 14.45 39.35 -50.40
N SER A 316 15.61 38.79 -50.74
CA SER A 316 16.45 39.27 -51.84
C SER A 316 16.34 38.26 -52.98
N GLU A 317 15.63 38.67 -54.03
CA GLU A 317 15.67 38.06 -55.35
C GLU A 317 17.04 38.29 -56.02
N ASP A 318 17.44 37.26 -56.76
CA ASP A 318 18.38 37.18 -57.89
C ASP A 318 19.15 38.42 -58.35
N VAL A 319 20.47 38.25 -58.50
CA VAL A 319 21.20 38.74 -59.68
C VAL A 319 22.17 37.67 -60.18
N SER A 320 21.93 37.27 -61.41
CA SER A 320 22.75 36.52 -62.37
C SER A 320 24.25 36.87 -62.39
N GLY A 321 25.08 35.82 -62.55
CA GLY A 321 26.51 35.90 -62.88
C GLY A 321 27.16 34.53 -62.78
#